data_AF-A0A432F6Y3-F1
#
_entry.id   AF-A0A432F6Y3-F1
#
_cell.length_a   1.000
_cell.length_b   1.000
_cell.length_c   1.000
_cell.angle_alpha   90.00
_cell.angle_beta   90.00
_cell.angle_gamma   90.00
#
_symmetry.space_group_name_H-M   'P 1'
#
loop_
_entity.id
_entity.type
_entity.pdbx_description
1 polymer ?
#
loop_
_entity_poly.entity_id
_entity_poly.type
_entity_poly.pdbx_seq_one_letter_code
_entity_poly.pdbx_strand_id
1 'polypeptide(L)'
;MPEGFKMVTFAKPPQVTYPTGVAASGNGDVYVSVDLNSSIDQKANRGKIVKCVDTDGDGVADKFTDYVSDIDSPRSSCFVGDTLYVVNPPFLSAFRDKDNDGIADEKVQLVTGMGFDLSFRGADHTSN
;
A
#
# COMPACT_ATOMS: atom_id res chain seq x y z
N MET A 1 -4.08 22.41 -14.45
CA MET A 1 -5.31 21.61 -14.26
C MET A 1 -6.38 22.19 -15.19
N PRO A 2 -7.26 21.37 -15.79
CA PRO A 2 -8.43 21.88 -16.50
C PRO A 2 -9.26 22.79 -15.58
N GLU A 3 -10.04 23.69 -16.18
CA GLU A 3 -10.93 24.56 -15.41
C GLU A 3 -11.89 23.72 -14.56
N GLY A 4 -12.12 24.14 -13.31
CA GLY A 4 -12.91 23.39 -12.33
C GLY A 4 -12.14 22.32 -11.53
N PHE A 5 -10.87 22.05 -11.84
CA PHE A 5 -10.05 21.07 -11.10
C PHE A 5 -8.96 21.75 -10.26
N LYS A 6 -8.78 21.24 -9.04
CA LYS A 6 -7.70 21.63 -8.13
C LYS A 6 -6.74 20.44 -7.95
N MET A 7 -5.44 20.73 -7.91
CA MET A 7 -4.43 19.77 -7.47
C MET A 7 -4.10 20.05 -6.01
N VAL A 8 -4.12 19.01 -5.18
CA VAL A 8 -3.79 19.07 -3.76
C VAL A 8 -2.84 17.92 -3.44
N THR A 9 -1.86 18.18 -2.57
CA THR A 9 -1.00 17.12 -2.04
C THR A 9 -1.72 16.42 -0.91
N PHE A 10 -2.30 15.25 -1.19
CA PHE A 10 -3.07 14.49 -0.21
C PHE A 10 -2.18 13.89 0.91
N ALA A 11 -1.02 13.32 0.55
CA ALA A 11 -0.06 12.75 1.48
C ALA A 11 1.38 12.98 0.98
N LYS A 12 2.36 13.02 1.89
CA LYS A 12 3.77 13.31 1.57
C LYS A 12 4.73 12.67 2.59
N PRO A 13 6.06 12.70 2.32
CA PRO A 13 7.05 12.34 3.33
C PRO A 13 6.95 13.20 4.60
N PRO A 14 7.23 12.65 5.80
CA PRO A 14 7.70 11.28 6.06
C PRO A 14 6.59 10.22 6.15
N GLN A 15 5.31 10.60 6.12
CA GLN A 15 4.20 9.68 6.33
C GLN A 15 4.08 8.65 5.19
N VAL A 16 4.26 9.12 3.96
CA VAL A 16 4.28 8.31 2.74
C VAL A 16 5.53 8.63 1.94
N THR A 17 6.41 7.65 1.80
CA THR A 17 7.68 7.72 1.06
C THR A 17 7.74 6.59 0.05
N TYR A 18 8.38 6.79 -1.11
CA TYR A 18 8.53 5.77 -2.16
C TYR A 18 7.23 4.99 -2.46
N PRO A 19 6.14 5.67 -2.83
CA PRO A 19 4.86 5.02 -3.08
C PRO A 19 4.94 4.15 -4.34
N THR A 20 4.39 2.94 -4.26
CA THR A 20 4.36 1.93 -5.34
C THR A 20 2.96 1.61 -5.83
N GLY A 21 1.93 1.99 -5.08
CA GLY A 21 0.54 1.75 -5.43
C GLY A 21 -0.42 2.51 -4.52
N VAL A 22 -1.63 2.75 -5.00
CA VAL A 22 -2.70 3.42 -4.25
C VAL A 22 -4.01 2.67 -4.47
N ALA A 23 -4.79 2.53 -3.40
CA ALA A 23 -6.15 2.02 -3.42
C ALA A 23 -7.04 2.91 -2.56
N ALA A 24 -8.30 3.08 -2.94
CA ALA A 24 -9.31 3.70 -2.09
C ALA A 24 -10.29 2.63 -1.62
N SER A 25 -10.67 2.67 -0.36
CA SER A 25 -11.74 1.82 0.15
C SER A 25 -13.11 2.48 -0.06
N GLY A 26 -14.19 1.74 0.19
CA GLY A 26 -15.56 2.22 -0.07
C GLY A 26 -16.00 3.42 0.77
N ASN A 27 -15.30 3.73 1.87
CA ASN A 27 -15.58 4.88 2.73
C ASN A 27 -14.76 6.14 2.36
N GLY A 28 -13.89 6.05 1.34
CA GLY A 28 -13.02 7.15 0.91
C GLY A 28 -11.62 7.16 1.52
N ASP A 29 -11.32 6.27 2.49
CA ASP A 29 -9.96 6.11 3.03
C ASP A 29 -9.00 5.64 1.93
N VAL A 30 -7.81 6.23 1.88
CA VAL A 30 -6.79 5.92 0.87
C VAL A 30 -5.69 5.08 1.50
N TYR A 31 -5.27 4.02 0.80
CA TYR A 31 -4.23 3.10 1.22
C TYR A 31 -3.08 3.20 0.24
N VAL A 32 -1.89 3.56 0.74
CA VAL A 32 -0.69 3.73 -0.07
C VAL A 32 0.31 2.63 0.23
N SER A 33 0.66 1.86 -0.80
CA SER A 33 1.76 0.92 -0.75
C SER A 33 3.08 1.69 -0.82
N VAL A 34 3.99 1.38 0.11
CA VAL A 34 5.31 1.98 0.28
C VAL A 34 6.34 0.86 0.21
N ASP A 35 7.42 1.06 -0.54
CA ASP A 35 8.55 0.13 -0.55
C ASP A 35 9.86 0.92 -0.41
N LEU A 36 10.56 0.68 0.70
CA LEU A 36 11.82 1.37 0.98
C LEU A 36 13.03 0.67 0.34
N ASN A 37 12.82 -0.42 -0.40
CA ASN A 37 13.89 -1.07 -1.15
C ASN A 37 14.25 -0.26 -2.41
N SER A 38 15.53 -0.31 -2.77
CA SER A 38 16.08 0.32 -3.97
C SER A 38 16.82 -0.71 -4.82
N SER A 39 17.38 -0.29 -5.95
CA SER A 39 18.26 -1.15 -6.74
C SER A 39 19.60 -1.47 -6.06
N ILE A 40 19.99 -0.71 -5.02
CA ILE A 40 21.32 -0.80 -4.38
C ILE A 40 21.23 -1.45 -2.99
N ASP A 41 20.20 -1.12 -2.21
CA ASP A 41 20.00 -1.59 -0.84
C ASP A 41 18.61 -2.22 -0.69
N GLN A 42 18.60 -3.50 -0.32
CA GLN A 42 17.42 -4.34 -0.25
C GLN A 42 17.43 -5.19 1.00
N LYS A 43 16.29 -5.23 1.70
CA LYS A 43 16.07 -6.11 2.85
C LYS A 43 14.59 -6.47 2.92
N ALA A 44 14.32 -7.68 3.39
CA ALA A 44 12.96 -8.12 3.64
C ALA A 44 12.24 -7.21 4.65
N ASN A 45 10.92 -7.16 4.54
CA ASN A 45 9.97 -6.45 5.40
C ASN A 45 10.23 -4.94 5.50
N ARG A 46 10.64 -4.33 4.38
CA ARG A 46 10.86 -2.88 4.25
C ARG A 46 9.71 -2.13 3.59
N GLY A 47 8.73 -2.85 3.07
CA GLY A 47 7.52 -2.26 2.57
C GLY A 47 6.42 -2.24 3.63
N LYS A 48 5.46 -1.36 3.41
CA LYS A 48 4.27 -1.19 4.25
C LYS A 48 3.10 -0.71 3.41
N ILE A 49 1.90 -0.81 3.96
CA ILE A 49 0.68 -0.21 3.41
C ILE A 49 0.18 0.78 4.45
N VAL A 50 0.15 2.06 4.08
CA VAL A 50 -0.26 3.15 4.98
C VAL A 50 -1.71 3.51 4.67
N LYS A 51 -2.58 3.41 5.67
CA LYS A 51 -3.92 4.00 5.65
C LYS A 51 -3.79 5.50 5.91
N CYS A 52 -4.26 6.31 4.97
CA CYS A 52 -4.26 7.77 4.98
C CYS A 52 -5.71 8.25 5.03
N VAL A 53 -6.07 8.96 6.09
CA VAL A 53 -7.42 9.46 6.34
C VAL A 53 -7.38 10.97 6.44
N ASP A 54 -8.29 11.61 5.71
CA ASP A 54 -8.65 13.03 5.85
C ASP A 54 -9.87 13.09 6.79
N THR A 55 -9.67 13.61 8.01
CA THR A 55 -10.70 13.61 9.05
C THR A 55 -11.51 14.91 9.08
N ASP A 56 -11.05 15.97 8.41
CA ASP A 56 -11.72 17.27 8.37
C ASP A 56 -12.29 17.65 7.00
N GLY A 57 -12.02 16.84 5.97
CA GLY A 57 -12.57 16.96 4.62
C GLY A 57 -11.91 18.07 3.78
N ASP A 58 -10.71 18.53 4.14
CA ASP A 58 -10.01 19.58 3.40
C ASP A 58 -9.28 19.09 2.13
N GLY A 59 -9.28 17.77 1.90
CA GLY A 59 -8.60 17.09 0.81
C GLY A 59 -7.14 16.77 1.10
N VAL A 60 -6.72 16.77 2.37
CA VAL A 60 -5.38 16.43 2.86
C VAL A 60 -5.51 15.40 3.98
N ALA A 61 -4.77 14.29 3.88
CA ALA A 61 -4.76 13.32 4.98
C ALA A 61 -4.05 13.90 6.21
N ASP A 62 -4.68 13.74 7.37
CA ASP A 62 -4.15 14.17 8.67
C ASP A 62 -3.84 12.98 9.60
N LYS A 63 -4.44 11.81 9.35
CA LYS A 63 -4.24 10.59 10.13
C LYS A 63 -3.61 9.49 9.28
N PHE A 64 -2.55 8.90 9.82
CA PHE A 64 -1.75 7.89 9.14
C PHE A 64 -1.55 6.68 10.06
N THR A 65 -1.94 5.51 9.58
CA THR A 65 -1.75 4.22 10.28
C THR A 65 -1.05 3.26 9.32
N ASP A 66 -0.04 2.54 9.80
CA ASP A 66 0.54 1.44 9.03
C ASP A 66 -0.44 0.25 9.10
N TYR A 67 -1.34 0.16 8.12
CA TYR A 67 -2.34 -0.91 7.99
C TYR A 67 -1.68 -2.28 7.89
N VAL A 68 -0.56 -2.35 7.17
CA VAL A 68 0.37 -3.49 7.17
C VAL A 68 1.77 -2.90 7.32
N SER A 69 2.52 -3.30 8.34
CA SER A 69 3.81 -2.69 8.67
C SER A 69 5.03 -3.43 8.09
N ASP A 70 4.85 -4.69 7.70
CA ASP A 70 5.91 -5.59 7.24
C ASP A 70 5.48 -6.42 6.02
N ILE A 71 5.65 -5.84 4.84
CA ILE A 71 5.35 -6.53 3.58
C ILE A 71 6.47 -6.34 2.57
N ASP A 72 6.86 -7.44 1.94
CA ASP A 72 7.80 -7.41 0.82
C ASP A 72 7.12 -6.98 -0.46
N SER A 73 7.74 -6.02 -1.14
CA SER A 73 7.37 -5.63 -2.49
C SER A 73 5.88 -5.33 -2.71
N PRO A 74 5.18 -4.54 -1.88
CA PRO A 74 3.79 -4.20 -2.15
C PRO A 74 3.73 -3.36 -3.45
N ARG A 75 2.94 -3.80 -4.43
CA ARG A 75 2.76 -3.13 -5.73
C ARG A 75 1.34 -2.59 -5.85
N SER A 76 0.58 -3.05 -6.83
CA SER A 76 -0.82 -2.66 -6.99
C SER A 76 -1.70 -3.28 -5.92
N SER A 77 -2.76 -2.58 -5.54
CA SER A 77 -3.79 -3.08 -4.63
C SER A 77 -5.19 -2.59 -5.02
N CYS A 78 -6.22 -3.29 -4.56
CA CYS A 78 -7.61 -2.87 -4.72
C CYS A 78 -8.49 -3.42 -3.59
N PHE A 79 -9.54 -2.67 -3.25
CA PHE A 79 -10.55 -3.13 -2.30
C PHE A 79 -11.70 -3.85 -3.02
N VAL A 80 -12.17 -4.93 -2.40
CA VAL A 80 -13.50 -5.52 -2.67
C VAL A 80 -14.17 -5.77 -1.31
N GLY A 81 -15.25 -5.05 -1.04
CA GLY A 81 -15.86 -5.05 0.29
C GLY A 81 -14.88 -4.52 1.36
N ASP A 82 -14.67 -5.30 2.40
CA ASP A 82 -13.75 -5.04 3.51
C ASP A 82 -12.33 -5.58 3.29
N THR A 83 -12.07 -6.18 2.13
CA THR A 83 -10.83 -6.91 1.86
C THR A 83 -9.93 -6.13 0.91
N LEU A 84 -8.69 -5.89 1.34
CA LEU A 84 -7.64 -5.32 0.49
C LEU A 84 -6.84 -6.45 -0.18
N TYR A 85 -6.90 -6.51 -1.50
CA TYR A 85 -6.08 -7.41 -2.30
C TYR A 85 -4.81 -6.69 -2.74
N VAL A 86 -3.66 -7.32 -2.55
CA VAL A 86 -2.34 -6.72 -2.82
C VAL A 86 -1.51 -7.68 -3.64
N VAL A 87 -1.00 -7.19 -4.76
CA VAL A 87 0.06 -7.86 -5.50
C VAL A 87 1.37 -7.55 -4.78
N ASN A 88 1.95 -8.57 -4.16
CA ASN A 88 3.21 -8.48 -3.42
C ASN A 88 4.09 -9.69 -3.78
N PRO A 89 4.82 -9.64 -4.91
CA PRO A 89 5.53 -10.79 -5.44
C PRO A 89 6.39 -11.52 -4.38
N PRO A 90 6.36 -12.86 -4.35
CA PRO A 90 5.75 -13.75 -5.34
C PRO A 90 4.25 -14.05 -5.11
N PHE A 91 3.54 -13.22 -4.36
CA PHE A 91 2.19 -13.50 -3.86
C PHE A 91 1.10 -12.55 -4.37
N LEU A 92 -0.13 -13.06 -4.36
CA LEU A 92 -1.35 -12.26 -4.25
C LEU A 92 -1.85 -12.46 -2.83
N SER A 93 -1.86 -11.42 -2.01
CA SER A 93 -2.34 -11.51 -0.63
C SER A 93 -3.65 -10.76 -0.44
N ALA A 94 -4.53 -11.27 0.41
CA ALA A 94 -5.69 -10.56 0.92
C ALA A 94 -5.46 -10.16 2.38
N PHE A 95 -5.83 -8.93 2.71
CA PHE A 95 -5.71 -8.35 4.04
C PHE A 95 -7.06 -7.84 4.54
N ARG A 96 -7.37 -8.05 5.83
CA ARG A 96 -8.59 -7.56 6.48
C ARG A 96 -8.29 -7.04 7.87
N ASP A 97 -8.88 -5.91 8.20
CA ASP A 97 -9.06 -5.37 9.56
C ASP A 97 -10.42 -5.84 10.07
N LYS A 98 -10.41 -6.67 11.11
CA LYS A 98 -11.60 -7.36 11.63
C LYS A 98 -12.19 -6.65 12.84
N ASP A 99 -11.43 -5.81 13.53
CA ASP A 99 -11.89 -5.07 14.70
C ASP A 99 -12.10 -3.55 14.44
N ASN A 100 -11.78 -3.10 13.23
CA ASN A 100 -11.88 -1.72 12.75
C ASN A 100 -10.93 -0.74 13.46
N ASP A 101 -9.78 -1.20 13.95
CA ASP A 101 -8.76 -0.34 14.56
C ASP A 101 -7.89 0.40 13.53
N GLY A 102 -7.99 0.03 12.25
CA GLY A 102 -7.20 0.57 11.14
C GLY A 102 -5.93 -0.23 10.83
N ILE A 103 -5.77 -1.43 11.37
CA ILE A 103 -4.65 -2.36 11.16
C ILE A 103 -5.19 -3.70 10.65
N ALA A 104 -4.51 -4.32 9.70
CA ALA A 104 -4.91 -5.63 9.20
C ALA A 104 -4.62 -6.73 10.23
N ASP A 105 -5.66 -7.43 10.67
CA ASP A 105 -5.59 -8.59 11.57
C ASP A 105 -5.33 -9.92 10.83
N GLU A 106 -5.74 -9.99 9.57
CA GLU A 106 -5.68 -11.20 8.76
C GLU A 106 -4.90 -10.97 7.48
N LYS A 107 -4.06 -11.95 7.16
CA LYS A 107 -3.36 -12.08 5.88
C LYS A 107 -3.59 -13.48 5.32
N VAL A 108 -4.10 -13.57 4.09
CA VAL A 108 -4.26 -14.83 3.36
C VAL A 108 -3.50 -14.74 2.04
N GLN A 109 -2.60 -15.69 1.79
CA GLN A 109 -1.96 -15.84 0.47
C GLN A 109 -2.89 -16.61 -0.45
N LEU A 110 -3.36 -15.94 -1.50
CA LEU A 110 -4.32 -16.50 -2.47
C LEU A 110 -3.61 -17.20 -3.63
N VAL A 111 -2.49 -16.61 -4.08
CA VAL A 111 -1.69 -17.11 -5.19
C VAL A 111 -0.22 -17.04 -4.79
N THR A 112 0.56 -18.03 -5.21
CA THR A 112 2.02 -18.10 -5.08
C THR A 112 2.66 -18.24 -6.46
N GLY A 113 3.95 -17.87 -6.57
CA GLY A 113 4.72 -18.02 -7.81
C GLY A 113 4.48 -16.94 -8.87
N MET A 114 3.96 -15.77 -8.48
CA MET A 114 3.80 -14.64 -9.40
C MET A 114 5.05 -13.77 -9.43
N GLY A 115 5.79 -13.75 -10.55
CA GLY A 115 7.04 -12.99 -10.64
C GLY A 115 8.13 -13.62 -9.78
N PHE A 116 8.96 -12.79 -9.16
CA PHE A 116 10.11 -13.23 -8.35
C PHE A 116 10.11 -12.60 -6.97
N ASP A 117 10.73 -13.28 -6.01
CA ASP A 117 10.99 -12.71 -4.69
C ASP A 117 12.22 -11.77 -4.69
N LEU A 118 12.47 -11.13 -3.54
CA LEU A 118 13.60 -10.22 -3.35
C LEU A 118 14.98 -10.89 -3.48
N SER A 119 15.07 -12.22 -3.46
CA SER A 119 16.36 -12.93 -3.57
C SER A 119 16.89 -12.99 -5.00
N PHE A 120 16.01 -12.83 -5.99
CA PHE A 120 16.35 -12.96 -7.40
C PHE A 120 16.70 -11.63 -8.07
N ARG A 121 15.85 -10.61 -7.92
CA ARG A 121 16.02 -9.27 -8.53
C ARG A 121 15.46 -8.19 -7.63
N GLY A 122 15.96 -6.97 -7.85
CA GLY A 122 15.55 -5.82 -7.10
C GLY A 122 14.05 -5.55 -7.14
N ALA A 123 13.56 -4.97 -6.04
CA ALA A 123 12.16 -4.69 -5.78
C ALA A 123 11.49 -3.95 -6.96
N ASP A 124 12.18 -3.04 -7.63
CA ASP A 124 11.71 -2.23 -8.75
C ASP A 124 11.31 -3.03 -10.01
N HIS A 125 11.60 -4.33 -10.06
CA HIS A 125 11.35 -5.19 -11.22
C HIS A 125 10.56 -6.48 -10.90
N THR A 126 9.98 -6.64 -9.71
CA THR A 126 9.40 -7.92 -9.28
C THR A 126 8.11 -8.34 -10.00
N SER A 127 7.45 -7.43 -10.73
CA SER A 127 6.19 -7.67 -11.45
C SER A 127 6.26 -7.46 -12.97
N ASN A 128 7.45 -7.24 -13.54
CA ASN A 128 7.65 -7.12 -15.00
C ASN A 128 7.87 -8.47 -15.68
#